data_AF-K9YRS5-F1
#
_entry.id   AF-K9YRS5-F1
#
_cell.length_a   1.000
_cell.length_b   1.000
_cell.length_c   1.000
_cell.angle_alpha   90.00
_cell.angle_beta   90.00
_cell.angle_gamma   90.00
#
_symmetry.space_group_name_H-M   'P 1'
#
loop_
_entity.id
_entity.type
_entity.pdbx_description
1 polymer ?
#
loop_
_entity_poly.entity_id
_entity_poly.type
_entity_poly.pdbx_seq_one_letter_code
_entity_poly.pdbx_strand_id
1 'polypeptide(L)' 'MPTILRVGPYSFIFFSSDQGEPTHIHVKRDQQLAKFWLDPVSLAKNRGFKQQELNSITKLVEEHKQTLLEGWYDYFDT' A
#
# COMPACT_ATOMS: atom_id res chain seq x y z
N MET A 1 -5.37 -9.95 -7.44
CA MET A 1 -4.25 -9.23 -6.80
C MET A 1 -3.37 -8.62 -7.87
N PRO A 2 -3.72 -7.44 -8.39
CA PRO A 2 -2.77 -6.67 -9.18
C PRO A 2 -1.63 -6.20 -8.26
N THR A 3 -0.39 -6.34 -8.72
CA THR A 3 0.74 -5.62 -8.12
C THR A 3 0.88 -4.32 -8.87
N ILE A 4 0.63 -3.21 -8.18
CA ILE A 4 0.62 -1.87 -8.78
C ILE A 4 2.04 -1.34 -8.95
N LEU A 5 2.86 -1.58 -7.93
CA LEU A 5 4.23 -1.10 -7.89
C LEU A 5 5.11 -2.09 -7.15
N ARG A 6 6.38 -2.17 -7.55
CA ARG A 6 7.40 -2.90 -6.82
C ARG A 6 8.63 -2.01 -6.65
N VAL A 7 9.03 -1.79 -5.41
CA VAL A 7 10.23 -1.01 -5.07
C VAL A 7 11.12 -1.86 -4.16
N GLY A 8 12.26 -2.29 -4.70
CA GLY A 8 13.17 -3.20 -4.00
C GLY A 8 12.44 -4.48 -3.54
N PRO A 9 12.47 -4.80 -2.23
CA PRO A 9 11.82 -6.01 -1.71
C PRO A 9 10.31 -5.83 -1.46
N TYR A 10 9.74 -4.63 -1.64
CA TYR A 10 8.36 -4.32 -1.31
C TYR A 10 7.46 -4.42 -2.54
N SER A 11 6.35 -5.15 -2.40
CA SER A 11 5.29 -5.20 -3.39
C SER A 11 4.06 -4.45 -2.87
N PHE A 12 3.58 -3.49 -3.66
CA PHE A 12 2.39 -2.69 -3.39
C PHE A 12 1.21 -3.34 -4.13
N ILE A 13 0.22 -3.80 -3.38
CA ILE A 13 -0.89 -4.63 -3.88
C ILE A 13 -2.23 -4.14 -3.36
N PHE A 14 -3.29 -4.42 -4.12
CA PHE A 14 -4.67 -4.39 -3.64
C PHE A 14 -5.24 -5.80 -3.54
N PHE A 15 -6.13 -6.03 -2.58
CA PHE A 15 -6.96 -7.21 -2.53
C PHE A 15 -8.31 -6.91 -3.18
N SER A 16 -8.87 -7.85 -3.94
CA SER A 16 -10.21 -7.66 -4.53
C SER A 16 -11.31 -7.44 -3.47
N SER A 17 -11.07 -7.89 -2.24
CA SER A 17 -11.97 -7.67 -1.09
C SER A 17 -11.94 -6.25 -0.53
N ASP A 18 -11.03 -5.39 -0.98
CA ASP A 18 -10.87 -4.02 -0.46
C ASP A 18 -11.92 -3.05 -1.04
N GLN A 19 -12.79 -3.53 -1.93
CA GLN A 19 -13.86 -2.74 -2.54
C GLN A 19 -14.80 -2.17 -1.46
N GLY A 20 -15.10 -0.87 -1.57
CA GLY A 20 -15.97 -0.15 -0.63
C GLY A 20 -15.25 0.44 0.59
N GLU A 21 -13.95 0.21 0.76
CA GLU A 21 -13.15 0.92 1.75
C GLU A 21 -12.54 2.23 1.18
N PRO A 22 -12.10 3.17 2.04
CA PRO A 22 -11.32 4.33 1.59
C PRO A 22 -10.02 3.93 0.88
N THR A 23 -9.47 4.81 0.05
CA THR A 23 -8.24 4.55 -0.74
C THR A 23 -7.06 4.15 0.15
N HIS A 24 -6.53 2.95 -0.07
CA HIS A 24 -5.42 2.41 0.69
C HIS A 24 -4.57 1.44 -0.13
N ILE A 25 -3.36 1.16 0.35
CA ILE A 25 -2.45 0.21 -0.27
C ILE A 25 -1.94 -0.81 0.75
N HIS A 26 -1.76 -2.04 0.30
CA HIS A 26 -1.03 -3.05 1.06
C HIS A 26 0.41 -3.16 0.58
N VAL A 27 1.35 -3.13 1.53
CA VAL A 27 2.78 -3.31 1.27
C VAL A 27 3.20 -4.67 1.82
N LYS A 28 3.67 -5.56 0.94
CA LYS A 28 4.07 -6.92 1.28
C LYS A 28 5.57 -7.13 1.08
N ARG A 29 6.20 -7.84 2.02
CA ARG A 29 7.53 -8.44 1.88
C ARG A 29 7.56 -9.78 2.61
N ASP A 30 7.88 -10.86 1.91
CA ASP A 30 7.90 -12.22 2.47
C ASP A 30 6.58 -12.57 3.22
N GLN A 31 6.66 -12.79 4.53
CA GLN A 31 5.54 -13.08 5.44
C GLN A 31 4.98 -11.81 6.11
N GLN A 32 5.54 -10.64 5.81
CA GLN A 32 5.19 -9.35 6.41
C GLN A 32 4.22 -8.59 5.52
N LEU A 33 3.28 -7.89 6.15
CA LEU A 33 2.25 -7.11 5.46
C LEU A 33 1.93 -5.85 6.25
N ALA A 34 1.92 -4.70 5.60
CA ALA A 34 1.42 -3.45 6.14
C ALA A 34 0.28 -2.92 5.27
N LYS A 35 -0.60 -2.12 5.87
CA LYS A 35 -1.69 -1.40 5.19
C LYS A 35 -1.51 0.08 5.49
N PHE A 36 -1.56 0.90 4.45
CA PHE A 36 -1.48 2.35 4.55
C PHE A 36 -2.69 2.99 3.89
N TRP A 37 -3.33 3.94 4.57
CA TRP A 37 -4.24 4.87 3.92
C TRP A 37 -3.44 5.76 2.97
N LEU A 38 -4.05 6.19 1.87
CA LEU A 38 -3.42 7.11 0.91
C LEU A 38 -3.85 8.57 1.15
N ASP A 39 -4.93 8.82 1.89
CA ASP A 39 -5.42 10.17 2.17
C ASP A 39 -5.89 10.37 3.63
N PRO A 40 -5.06 10.98 4.49
CA PRO A 40 -3.62 11.22 4.34
C PRO A 40 -2.80 9.92 4.43
N VAL A 41 -1.55 9.94 3.96
CA VAL A 41 -0.66 8.78 4.06
C VAL A 41 -0.40 8.45 5.52
N SER A 42 -0.91 7.30 5.96
CA SER A 42 -0.80 6.89 7.36
C SER A 42 -0.90 5.38 7.51
N LEU A 43 -0.19 4.83 8.49
CA LEU A 43 -0.20 3.41 8.78
C LEU A 43 -1.54 3.00 9.42
N ALA A 44 -2.28 2.12 8.75
CA ALA A 44 -3.54 1.58 9.24
C ALA A 44 -3.33 0.26 10.00
N LYS A 45 -2.45 -0.61 9.49
CA LYS A 45 -2.17 -1.92 10.08
C LYS A 45 -0.75 -2.37 9.76
N ASN A 46 -0.08 -2.95 10.74
CA ASN A 46 1.23 -3.58 10.56
C ASN A 46 1.20 -5.03 11.03
N ARG A 47 1.68 -5.94 10.20
CA ARG A 47 1.91 -7.34 10.51
C ARG A 47 3.36 -7.69 10.17
N GLY A 48 4.24 -7.54 11.15
CA GLY A 48 5.61 -8.09 11.13
C GLY A 48 6.71 -7.13 10.69
N PHE A 49 6.42 -5.90 10.24
CA PHE A 49 7.46 -4.91 9.98
C PHE A 49 7.94 -4.25 11.27
N LYS A 50 9.23 -3.92 11.33
CA LYS A 50 9.80 -3.11 12.43
C LYS A 50 9.54 -1.63 12.20
N GLN A 51 9.52 -0.82 13.25
CA GLN A 51 9.24 0.62 13.15
C GLN A 51 10.17 1.37 12.18
N GLN A 52 11.48 1.07 12.20
CA GLN A 52 12.45 1.69 11.28
C GLN A 52 12.12 1.41 9.81
N GLU A 53 11.65 0.19 9.55
CA GLU A 53 11.27 -0.23 8.21
C GLU A 53 9.95 0.37 7.78
N LEU A 54 8.96 0.43 8.69
CA LEU A 54 7.72 1.15 8.47
C LEU A 54 7.97 2.59 8.07
N ASN A 55 8.90 3.30 8.74
CA ASN A 55 9.25 4.67 8.37
C ASN A 55 9.81 4.77 6.94
N SER A 56 10.56 3.76 6.49
CA SER A 56 11.08 3.69 5.13
C SER A 56 9.96 3.41 4.13
N ILE A 57 9.05 2.48 4.47
CA ILE A 57 7.88 2.17 3.66
C ILE A 57 6.95 3.38 3.55
N THR A 58 6.70 4.12 4.64
CA THR A 58 5.87 5.33 4.62
C THR A 58 6.40 6.34 3.60
N LYS A 59 7.72 6.58 3.58
CA LYS A 59 8.34 7.47 2.58
C LYS A 59 8.13 6.99 1.15
N LEU A 60 8.23 5.69 0.90
CA LEU A 60 7.94 5.11 -0.42
C LEU A 60 6.46 5.26 -0.80
N VAL A 61 5.54 5.10 0.15
CA VAL A 61 4.10 5.31 -0.08
C VAL A 61 3.83 6.79 -0.39
N GLU A 62 4.48 7.72 0.32
CA GLU A 62 4.36 9.16 0.05
C GLU A 62 4.92 9.54 -1.33
N GLU A 63 6.13 9.06 -1.65
CA GLU A 63 6.80 9.30 -2.92
C GLU A 63 5.97 8.82 -4.12
N HIS A 64 5.31 7.66 -3.97
CA HIS A 64 4.49 7.07 -5.02
C HIS A 64 2.98 7.25 -4.82
N LYS A 65 2.54 8.15 -3.93
CA LYS A 65 1.12 8.32 -3.56
C LYS A 65 0.22 8.47 -4.79
N GLN A 66 0.64 9.30 -5.75
CA GLN A 66 -0.14 9.56 -6.96
C GLN A 66 -0.38 8.29 -7.79
N THR A 67 0.68 7.53 -8.10
CA THR A 67 0.58 6.27 -8.86
C THR A 67 -0.28 5.23 -8.13
N LEU A 68 -0.21 5.19 -6.80
CA LEU A 68 -1.02 4.27 -6.00
C LEU A 68 -2.50 4.68 -5.99
N LEU A 69 -2.81 5.97 -5.99
CA LEU A 69 -4.18 6.47 -6.12
C LEU A 69 -4.75 6.21 -7.51
N GLU A 70 -4.00 6.50 -8.56
CA GLU A 70 -4.38 6.20 -9.95
C GLU A 70 -4.71 4.70 -10.10
N GLY A 71 -3.81 3.83 -9.64
CA GLY A 71 -4.05 2.39 -9.67
C GLY A 71 -5.27 1.93 -8.84
N TRP A 72 -5.61 2.63 -7.75
CA TRP A 72 -6.82 2.33 -6.98
C TRP A 72 -8.08 2.63 -7.79
N TYR A 73 -8.17 3.82 -8.38
CA TYR A 73 -9.32 4.23 -9.18
C TYR A 73 -9.47 3.35 -10.43
N ASP A 74 -8.37 3.05 -11.12
CA ASP A 74 -8.38 2.15 -12.28
C ASP A 74 -8.89 0.75 -11.94
N TYR A 75 -8.69 0.28 -10.71
CA TYR A 75 -9.06 -1.08 -10.31
C TYR A 75 -10.45 -1.19 -9.66
N PHE A 76 -10.90 -0.18 -8.91
CA PHE A 76 -12.15 -0.24 -8.12
C PHE A 76 -13.27 0.67 -8.61
N ASP A 77 -12.98 1.72 -9.39
CA ASP A 77 -13.98 2.68 -9.88
C ASP A 77 -14.41 2.40 -11.34
N THR A 78 -14.13 1.21 -11.86
CA THR A 78 -14.66 0.71 -13.14
C THR A 78 -15.93 -0.09 -12.93
#